data_AF-A0A8B6GGL3-F1
#
_entry.id   AF-A0A8B6GGL3-F1
#
_cell.length_a   1.000
_cell.length_b   1.000
_cell.length_c   1.000
_cell.angle_alpha   90.00
_cell.angle_beta   90.00
_cell.angle_gamma   90.00
#
_symmetry.space_group_name_H-M   'P 1'
#
loop_
_entity.id
_entity.type
_entity.pdbx_description
1 polymer ?
#
loop_
_entity_poly.entity_id
_entity_poly.type
_entity_poly.pdbx_seq_one_letter_code
_entity_poly.pdbx_strand_id
1 'polypeptide(L)'
;MEDARMVFGGYDNREKFQVSRSLDGQYFSLLKAHSGLINGKGRFWDSHKNTHNEAPLEIFTVKQGNKYRFRIIGVGALYPWTISVDGHKITVVASDGFDVEPQIADSVIINAGERYDVIIDADQPIGNYWIRAKTLESNRNTSVEAILHYQGASDTEPLSTHRTCTDTDKCLVVNCFFTYYPQNDFTLCLPVDKLKHKSDNDQAPKVIQGKFTEYFLNFAFPGKSFTPGSVNGRRFISPTKIALANPKDMDYPCDNTECDEQKICTCTYSLNLKHGDTVQMVFLNMGSGKGWAHPIHMHGHTFYVLKMGYAQYDNRTGEMIGENKDIDCRGGVAKNESFCNDATWSNSSWVNGNIPDLELKKPVRKDTIIVPSGGYVVTRIVADNPGVWFMHCHIELHANDGMAIIINESHANHPSPPQNFPRCHSFQEYDSTITQRPEDDDLFEINAFYVMKVIFVIIIHVNLLLPLN
;
A
#
# COMPACT_ATOMS: atom_id res chain seq x y z
N MET A 1 28.11 -14.48 -3.96
CA MET A 1 27.18 -13.35 -3.76
C MET A 1 26.22 -13.78 -2.67
N GLU A 2 26.61 -13.58 -1.42
CA GLU A 2 25.76 -13.81 -0.26
C GLU A 2 24.97 -12.53 0.00
N ASP A 3 23.71 -12.56 -0.44
CA ASP A 3 22.52 -12.08 0.26
C ASP A 3 22.74 -11.13 1.45
N ALA A 4 22.69 -9.84 1.16
CA ALA A 4 22.36 -8.86 2.18
C ALA A 4 20.85 -8.90 2.44
N ARG A 5 20.46 -9.76 3.39
CA ARG A 5 19.12 -9.78 3.98
C ARG A 5 19.17 -8.91 5.24
N MET A 6 18.14 -8.11 5.49
CA MET A 6 17.98 -7.42 6.78
C MET A 6 18.29 -8.39 7.93
N VAL A 7 19.31 -8.07 8.73
CA VAL A 7 20.15 -9.04 9.44
C VAL A 7 19.43 -9.77 10.60
N PHE A 8 18.25 -9.33 11.02
CA PHE A 8 17.52 -9.98 12.12
C PHE A 8 16.08 -10.30 11.72
N GLY A 9 15.88 -11.48 11.13
CA GLY A 9 14.55 -12.09 11.09
C GLY A 9 14.06 -12.38 12.52
N GLY A 10 12.75 -12.36 12.75
CA GLY A 10 12.22 -12.74 14.06
C GLY A 10 12.43 -14.22 14.37
N TYR A 11 12.38 -14.58 15.65
CA TYR A 11 12.46 -15.96 16.11
C TYR A 11 11.16 -16.35 16.82
N ASP A 12 10.73 -17.58 16.64
CA ASP A 12 9.65 -18.22 17.39
C ASP A 12 10.21 -19.52 17.97
N ASN A 13 10.18 -19.68 19.30
CA ASN A 13 10.78 -20.83 19.99
C ASN A 13 12.24 -21.16 19.57
N ARG A 14 13.08 -20.13 19.36
CA ARG A 14 14.47 -20.23 18.88
C ARG A 14 14.63 -20.67 17.42
N GLU A 15 13.55 -20.84 16.68
CA GLU A 15 13.58 -21.03 15.23
C GLU A 15 13.45 -19.69 14.52
N LYS A 16 14.35 -19.42 13.58
CA LYS A 16 14.29 -18.20 12.76
C LYS A 16 13.10 -18.29 11.81
N PHE A 17 12.28 -17.26 11.75
CA PHE A 17 11.18 -17.20 10.78
C PHE A 17 11.70 -17.34 9.35
N GLN A 18 11.09 -18.25 8.60
CA GLN A 18 11.26 -18.33 7.16
C GLN A 18 10.55 -17.15 6.52
N VAL A 19 11.24 -16.40 5.64
CA VAL A 19 10.65 -15.28 4.90
C VAL A 19 9.46 -15.78 4.10
N SER A 20 8.32 -15.10 4.18
CA SER A 20 7.16 -15.47 3.37
C SER A 20 7.30 -15.00 1.94
N ARG A 21 6.56 -15.64 1.04
CA ARG A 21 6.52 -15.28 -0.38
C ARG A 21 5.11 -14.89 -0.80
N SER A 22 4.99 -14.00 -1.77
CA SER A 22 3.73 -13.73 -2.49
C SER A 22 3.44 -14.86 -3.48
N LEU A 23 2.24 -14.81 -4.05
CA LEU A 23 1.82 -15.66 -5.16
C LEU A 23 2.73 -15.56 -6.40
N ASP A 24 3.30 -14.38 -6.67
CA ASP A 24 4.22 -14.15 -7.79
C ASP A 24 5.69 -14.51 -7.47
N GLY A 25 5.94 -15.19 -6.34
CA GLY A 25 7.24 -15.70 -5.95
C GLY A 25 8.18 -14.67 -5.31
N GLN A 26 7.75 -13.42 -5.13
CA GLN A 26 8.57 -12.37 -4.51
C GLN A 26 8.63 -12.50 -2.99
N TYR A 27 9.67 -11.91 -2.37
CA TYR A 27 9.79 -11.82 -0.91
C TYR A 27 8.69 -10.92 -0.35
N PHE A 28 7.87 -11.47 0.54
CA PHE A 28 6.69 -10.80 1.08
C PHE A 28 7.00 -10.17 2.45
N SER A 29 7.15 -10.98 3.50
CA SER A 29 7.33 -10.44 4.84
C SER A 29 8.35 -11.22 5.66
N LEU A 30 9.15 -10.46 6.43
CA LEU A 30 10.04 -10.99 7.47
C LEU A 30 9.33 -11.18 8.81
N LEU A 31 8.16 -10.57 8.98
CA LEU A 31 7.34 -10.69 10.18
C LEU A 31 6.29 -11.79 9.98
N LYS A 32 5.75 -12.35 11.06
CA LYS A 32 4.61 -13.27 11.02
C LYS A 32 3.36 -12.53 11.47
N ALA A 33 2.30 -12.59 10.68
CA ALA A 33 1.00 -12.14 11.15
C ALA A 33 0.45 -13.15 12.17
N HIS A 34 0.10 -12.68 13.37
CA HIS A 34 -0.42 -13.54 14.44
C HIS A 34 -1.95 -13.58 14.45
N SER A 35 -2.58 -12.45 14.12
CA SER A 35 -4.03 -12.32 14.03
C SER A 35 -4.34 -11.10 13.14
N GLY A 36 -5.47 -11.16 12.44
CA GLY A 36 -6.10 -10.01 11.78
C GLY A 36 -7.28 -9.52 12.61
N LEU A 37 -7.70 -8.28 12.39
CA LEU A 37 -8.86 -7.69 13.07
C LEU A 37 -9.85 -7.14 12.04
N ILE A 38 -11.13 -7.47 12.20
CA ILE A 38 -12.26 -6.84 11.52
C ILE A 38 -13.02 -6.03 12.59
N ASN A 39 -13.13 -4.71 12.41
CA ASN A 39 -13.70 -3.79 13.41
C ASN A 39 -13.13 -3.98 14.83
N GLY A 40 -11.81 -4.22 14.93
CA GLY A 40 -11.12 -4.41 16.21
C GLY A 40 -11.29 -5.79 16.85
N LYS A 41 -11.95 -6.73 16.18
CA LYS A 41 -12.21 -8.10 16.66
C LYS A 41 -11.55 -9.14 15.77
N GLY A 42 -11.00 -10.18 16.39
CA GLY A 42 -10.34 -11.27 15.68
C GLY A 42 -9.87 -12.34 16.64
N ARG A 43 -9.75 -13.57 16.12
CA ARG A 43 -9.26 -14.72 16.86
C ARG A 43 -7.75 -14.85 16.69
N PHE A 44 -7.10 -15.30 17.76
CA PHE A 44 -5.73 -15.79 17.69
C PHE A 44 -5.76 -17.31 17.57
N TRP A 45 -5.14 -17.85 16.52
CA TRP A 45 -5.03 -19.29 16.31
C TRP A 45 -3.67 -19.81 16.82
N ASP A 46 -3.72 -20.71 17.79
CA ASP A 46 -2.53 -21.42 18.28
C ASP A 46 -2.34 -22.69 17.43
N SER A 47 -1.36 -22.63 16.52
CA SER A 47 -1.02 -23.75 15.65
C SER A 47 -0.53 -25.00 16.39
N HIS A 48 0.02 -24.86 17.61
CA HIS A 48 0.51 -25.99 18.38
C HIS A 48 -0.63 -26.77 19.06
N LYS A 49 -1.69 -26.05 19.44
CA LYS A 49 -2.86 -26.64 20.11
C LYS A 49 -4.00 -26.94 19.14
N ASN A 50 -3.92 -26.44 17.91
CA ASN A 50 -5.00 -26.49 16.94
C ASN A 50 -6.33 -25.94 17.51
N THR A 51 -6.22 -24.82 18.23
CA THR A 51 -7.35 -24.13 18.89
C THR A 51 -7.20 -22.63 18.70
N HIS A 52 -8.29 -21.89 18.87
CA HIS A 52 -8.25 -20.45 18.99
C HIS A 52 -8.70 -19.99 20.37
N ASN A 53 -8.38 -18.75 20.71
CA ASN A 53 -8.72 -18.13 21.99
C ASN A 53 -10.22 -17.78 22.18
N GLU A 54 -11.11 -18.29 21.33
CA GLU A 54 -12.56 -18.02 21.35
C GLU A 54 -12.97 -16.54 21.41
N ALA A 55 -12.07 -15.63 21.01
CA ALA A 55 -12.38 -14.20 21.00
C ALA A 55 -13.62 -13.91 20.14
N PRO A 56 -14.47 -12.95 20.57
CA PRO A 56 -15.69 -12.61 19.86
C PRO A 56 -15.36 -12.07 18.47
N LEU A 57 -16.19 -12.41 17.50
CA LEU A 57 -16.08 -11.93 16.12
C LEU A 57 -17.01 -10.74 15.88
N GLU A 58 -16.73 -10.01 14.81
CA GLU A 58 -17.65 -8.98 14.34
C GLU A 58 -18.86 -9.62 13.67
N ILE A 59 -20.06 -9.09 13.94
CA ILE A 59 -21.32 -9.57 13.40
C ILE A 59 -22.01 -8.42 12.65
N PHE A 60 -22.27 -8.62 11.36
CA PHE A 60 -23.03 -7.71 10.52
C PHE A 60 -24.42 -8.31 10.29
N THR A 61 -25.46 -7.72 10.89
CA THR A 61 -26.83 -8.19 10.74
C THR A 61 -27.49 -7.63 9.49
N VAL A 62 -28.06 -8.49 8.65
CA VAL A 62 -28.75 -8.15 7.40
C VAL A 62 -30.15 -8.74 7.34
N LYS A 63 -31.07 -8.02 6.72
CA LYS A 63 -32.40 -8.51 6.34
C LYS A 63 -32.38 -9.06 4.91
N GLN A 64 -32.90 -10.27 4.72
CA GLN A 64 -33.02 -10.91 3.42
C GLN A 64 -33.77 -10.00 2.41
N GLY A 65 -33.28 -9.96 1.17
CA GLY A 65 -33.81 -9.15 0.07
C GLY A 65 -33.31 -7.70 0.02
N ASN A 66 -32.63 -7.20 1.06
CA ASN A 66 -32.03 -5.86 1.06
C ASN A 66 -30.62 -5.86 0.45
N LYS A 67 -30.18 -4.68 0.01
CA LYS A 67 -28.80 -4.42 -0.42
C LYS A 67 -28.06 -3.61 0.65
N TYR A 68 -26.79 -3.92 0.88
CA TYR A 68 -25.96 -3.25 1.88
C TYR A 68 -24.67 -2.74 1.25
N ARG A 69 -24.32 -1.48 1.50
CA ARG A 69 -23.04 -0.89 1.13
C ARG A 69 -22.05 -1.06 2.26
N PHE A 70 -21.12 -1.99 2.09
CA PHE A 70 -20.00 -2.20 2.99
C PHE A 70 -18.85 -1.27 2.61
N ARG A 71 -18.23 -0.63 3.61
CA ARG A 71 -17.07 0.25 3.43
C ARG A 71 -15.86 -0.44 4.05
N ILE A 72 -15.00 -0.96 3.19
CA ILE A 72 -13.80 -1.69 3.56
C ILE A 72 -12.65 -0.69 3.63
N ILE A 73 -11.93 -0.66 4.76
CA ILE A 73 -10.83 0.28 5.01
C ILE A 73 -9.59 -0.51 5.41
N GLY A 74 -8.52 -0.41 4.62
CA GLY A 74 -7.25 -1.07 4.89
C GLY A 74 -6.38 -0.29 5.87
N VAL A 75 -6.57 -0.50 7.17
CA VAL A 75 -5.78 0.18 8.24
C VAL A 75 -4.60 -0.65 8.75
N GLY A 76 -4.25 -1.74 8.06
CA GLY A 76 -3.16 -2.63 8.46
C GLY A 76 -1.79 -2.01 8.22
N ALA A 77 -0.81 -2.34 9.07
CA ALA A 77 0.55 -1.80 8.97
C ALA A 77 1.43 -2.49 7.89
N LEU A 78 1.06 -3.68 7.41
CA LEU A 78 1.93 -4.49 6.55
C LEU A 78 1.17 -5.36 5.53
N TYR A 79 0.19 -6.14 6.00
CA TYR A 79 -0.45 -7.17 5.18
C TYR A 79 -1.67 -6.62 4.43
N PRO A 80 -1.79 -6.84 3.10
CA PRO A 80 -3.06 -6.71 2.43
C PRO A 80 -3.93 -7.94 2.69
N TRP A 81 -5.22 -7.76 2.43
CA TRP A 81 -6.22 -8.80 2.62
C TRP A 81 -7.04 -8.99 1.36
N THR A 82 -7.26 -10.23 0.97
CA THR A 82 -8.33 -10.59 0.02
C THR A 82 -9.61 -10.80 0.81
N ILE A 83 -10.63 -9.99 0.54
CA ILE A 83 -11.90 -10.02 1.27
C ILE A 83 -12.99 -10.65 0.42
N SER A 84 -13.68 -11.64 0.97
CA SER A 84 -14.81 -12.34 0.36
C SER A 84 -15.93 -12.61 1.36
N VAL A 85 -17.12 -12.96 0.85
CA VAL A 85 -18.27 -13.34 1.67
C VAL A 85 -18.84 -14.64 1.13
N ASP A 86 -18.86 -15.69 1.95
CA ASP A 86 -19.34 -17.01 1.55
C ASP A 86 -20.77 -16.93 1.01
N GLY A 87 -21.03 -17.59 -0.12
CA GLY A 87 -22.34 -17.60 -0.78
C GLY A 87 -22.72 -16.29 -1.48
N HIS A 88 -21.91 -15.23 -1.42
CA HIS A 88 -22.24 -13.92 -1.99
C HIS A 88 -21.18 -13.46 -2.97
N LYS A 89 -21.63 -12.82 -4.05
CA LYS A 89 -20.78 -11.94 -4.86
C LYS A 89 -20.72 -10.56 -4.19
N ILE A 90 -19.64 -9.84 -4.43
CA ILE A 90 -19.51 -8.44 -4.07
C ILE A 90 -19.59 -7.59 -5.34
N THR A 91 -20.22 -6.43 -5.27
CA THR A 91 -20.19 -5.44 -6.37
C THR A 91 -19.37 -4.24 -5.93
N VAL A 92 -18.15 -4.10 -6.45
CA VAL A 92 -17.29 -2.93 -6.18
C VAL A 92 -17.91 -1.70 -6.85
N VAL A 93 -18.17 -0.65 -6.06
CA VAL A 93 -18.84 0.58 -6.53
C VAL A 93 -18.07 1.87 -6.23
N ALA A 94 -17.07 1.83 -5.34
CA ALA A 94 -16.17 2.96 -5.14
C ALA A 94 -14.76 2.50 -4.73
N SER A 95 -13.76 3.35 -4.99
CA SER A 95 -12.39 3.23 -4.47
C SER A 95 -11.93 4.57 -3.94
N ASP A 96 -11.35 4.58 -2.74
CA ASP A 96 -10.76 5.76 -2.06
C ASP A 96 -11.67 7.00 -1.97
N GLY A 97 -12.99 6.81 -2.06
CA GLY A 97 -13.98 7.88 -2.01
C GLY A 97 -14.54 8.32 -3.36
N PHE A 98 -14.09 7.71 -4.47
CA PHE A 98 -14.58 7.99 -5.82
C PHE A 98 -15.38 6.81 -6.37
N ASP A 99 -16.53 7.11 -6.96
CA ASP A 99 -17.40 6.11 -7.57
C ASP A 99 -16.76 5.50 -8.81
N VAL A 100 -16.82 4.18 -8.93
CA VAL A 100 -16.43 3.43 -10.12
C VAL A 100 -17.65 2.82 -10.81
N GLU A 101 -17.51 2.47 -12.08
CA GLU A 101 -18.48 1.62 -12.75
C GLU A 101 -18.61 0.29 -11.98
N PRO A 102 -19.85 -0.15 -11.65
CA PRO A 102 -20.05 -1.33 -10.82
C PRO A 102 -19.38 -2.58 -11.38
N GLN A 103 -18.52 -3.20 -10.57
CA GLN A 103 -17.81 -4.43 -10.95
C GLN A 103 -18.21 -5.57 -10.01
N ILE A 104 -18.94 -6.56 -10.54
CA ILE A 104 -19.28 -7.78 -9.80
C ILE A 104 -18.05 -8.68 -9.73
N ALA A 105 -17.72 -9.19 -8.55
CA ALA A 105 -16.56 -10.01 -8.28
C ALA A 105 -16.80 -10.98 -7.10
N ASP A 106 -15.88 -11.92 -6.90
CA ASP A 106 -15.88 -12.83 -5.74
C ASP A 106 -15.17 -12.23 -4.54
N SER A 107 -14.15 -11.40 -4.81
CA SER A 107 -13.36 -10.78 -3.76
C SER A 107 -12.66 -9.52 -4.25
N VAL A 108 -12.19 -8.74 -3.29
CA VAL A 108 -11.40 -7.53 -3.52
C VAL A 108 -10.15 -7.58 -2.64
N ILE A 109 -9.01 -7.23 -3.21
CA ILE A 109 -7.78 -7.03 -2.45
C ILE A 109 -7.79 -5.61 -1.87
N ILE A 110 -7.55 -5.50 -0.57
CA ILE A 110 -7.37 -4.22 0.13
C ILE A 110 -5.94 -4.12 0.63
N ASN A 111 -5.22 -3.06 0.21
CA ASN A 111 -3.89 -2.74 0.73
C ASN A 111 -3.98 -1.69 1.85
N ALA A 112 -2.88 -1.50 2.59
CA ALA A 112 -2.78 -0.45 3.59
C ALA A 112 -3.02 0.94 2.96
N GLY A 113 -3.88 1.75 3.58
CA GLY A 113 -4.28 3.09 3.12
C GLY A 113 -5.46 3.12 2.15
N GLU A 114 -5.79 2.01 1.48
CA GLU A 114 -6.90 1.96 0.52
C GLU A 114 -8.28 1.86 1.19
N ARG A 115 -9.32 2.26 0.44
CA ARG A 115 -10.72 2.00 0.76
C ARG A 115 -11.47 1.49 -0.45
N TYR A 116 -12.38 0.55 -0.24
CA TYR A 116 -13.32 0.11 -1.26
C TYR A 116 -14.73 0.06 -0.68
N ASP A 117 -15.69 0.51 -1.48
CA ASP A 117 -17.10 0.32 -1.17
C ASP A 117 -17.64 -0.80 -2.05
N VAL A 118 -18.28 -1.76 -1.41
CA VAL A 118 -18.89 -2.91 -2.08
C VAL A 118 -20.36 -3.04 -1.71
N ILE A 119 -21.19 -3.40 -2.68
CA ILE A 119 -22.58 -3.77 -2.44
C ILE A 119 -22.66 -5.29 -2.29
N ILE A 120 -23.35 -5.72 -1.23
CA ILE A 120 -23.73 -7.10 -1.01
C ILE A 120 -25.26 -7.17 -1.03
N ASP A 121 -25.79 -8.02 -1.91
CA ASP A 121 -27.20 -8.37 -1.97
C ASP A 121 -27.48 -9.46 -0.93
N ALA A 122 -28.38 -9.24 0.03
CA ALA A 122 -28.74 -10.26 1.02
C ALA A 122 -29.74 -11.27 0.43
N ASP A 123 -29.32 -11.97 -0.63
CA ASP A 123 -30.18 -12.82 -1.47
C ASP A 123 -30.11 -14.32 -1.15
N GLN A 124 -29.27 -14.70 -0.18
CA GLN A 124 -29.12 -16.09 0.25
C GLN A 124 -30.23 -16.50 1.24
N PRO A 125 -30.45 -17.82 1.46
CA PRO A 125 -31.34 -18.31 2.51
C PRO A 125 -30.99 -17.72 3.89
N ILE A 126 -31.99 -17.61 4.78
CA ILE A 126 -31.77 -17.13 6.15
C ILE A 126 -30.77 -18.07 6.85
N GLY A 127 -29.62 -17.54 7.21
CA GLY A 127 -28.51 -18.26 7.84
C GLY A 127 -27.36 -17.34 8.23
N ASN A 128 -26.27 -17.94 8.70
CA ASN A 128 -25.02 -17.25 8.99
C ASN A 128 -23.98 -17.61 7.94
N TYR A 129 -23.25 -16.61 7.44
CA TYR A 129 -22.23 -16.75 6.41
C TYR A 129 -20.91 -16.13 6.88
N TRP A 130 -19.78 -16.75 6.54
CA TRP A 130 -18.47 -16.18 6.83
C TRP A 130 -18.18 -14.99 5.91
N ILE A 131 -17.76 -13.88 6.51
CA ILE A 131 -16.96 -12.85 5.85
C ILE A 131 -15.51 -13.22 6.13
N ARG A 132 -14.70 -13.38 5.09
CA ARG A 132 -13.32 -13.85 5.18
C ARG A 132 -12.38 -12.76 4.70
N ALA A 133 -11.28 -12.58 5.42
CA ALA A 133 -10.13 -11.81 4.94
C ALA A 133 -8.88 -12.69 5.05
N LYS A 134 -8.19 -12.90 3.93
CA LYS A 134 -7.00 -13.77 3.86
C LYS A 134 -5.78 -13.00 3.34
N THR A 135 -4.60 -13.22 3.93
CA THR A 135 -3.35 -12.63 3.42
C THR A 135 -2.96 -13.24 2.08
N LEU A 136 -2.17 -12.50 1.29
CA LEU A 136 -1.68 -12.95 -0.03
C LEU A 136 -0.38 -13.78 0.02
N GLU A 137 -0.06 -14.33 1.20
CA GLU A 137 1.12 -15.19 1.39
C GLU A 137 0.88 -16.59 0.79
N SER A 138 1.87 -17.15 0.10
CA SER A 138 1.78 -18.48 -0.50
C SER A 138 2.17 -19.61 0.46
N ASN A 139 3.11 -19.35 1.39
CA ASN A 139 3.65 -20.35 2.32
C ASN A 139 3.12 -20.22 3.76
N ARG A 140 2.22 -19.27 4.02
CA ARG A 140 1.53 -19.10 5.29
C ARG A 140 0.06 -18.81 5.02
N ASN A 141 -0.81 -19.27 5.90
CA ASN A 141 -2.24 -19.05 5.78
C ASN A 141 -2.73 -18.26 6.99
N THR A 142 -2.69 -16.93 6.88
CA THR A 142 -3.28 -16.05 7.89
C THR A 142 -4.63 -15.58 7.39
N SER A 143 -5.68 -15.84 8.16
CA SER A 143 -7.03 -15.38 7.89
C SER A 143 -7.68 -14.79 9.13
N VAL A 144 -8.62 -13.88 8.91
CA VAL A 144 -9.56 -13.37 9.92
C VAL A 144 -10.98 -13.50 9.39
N GLU A 145 -11.91 -13.72 10.30
CA GLU A 145 -13.31 -14.00 9.99
C GLU A 145 -14.23 -13.02 10.72
N ALA A 146 -15.35 -12.71 10.09
CA ALA A 146 -16.50 -12.06 10.68
C ALA A 146 -17.77 -12.76 10.19
N ILE A 147 -18.92 -12.43 10.77
CA ILE A 147 -20.18 -13.12 10.52
C ILE A 147 -21.15 -12.17 9.82
N LEU A 148 -21.66 -12.58 8.65
CA LEU A 148 -22.85 -11.99 8.05
C LEU A 148 -24.07 -12.77 8.57
N HIS A 149 -24.85 -12.14 9.46
CA HIS A 149 -25.98 -12.76 10.16
C HIS A 149 -27.29 -12.31 9.55
N TYR A 150 -28.07 -13.23 8.97
CA TYR A 150 -29.41 -12.91 8.48
C TYR A 150 -30.40 -12.83 9.64
N GLN A 151 -31.25 -11.81 9.67
CA GLN A 151 -32.32 -11.68 10.66
C GLN A 151 -33.21 -12.93 10.67
N GLY A 152 -33.33 -13.56 11.85
CA GLY A 152 -34.08 -14.80 12.04
C GLY A 152 -33.23 -16.08 11.93
N ALA A 153 -31.94 -15.97 11.63
CA ALA A 153 -31.00 -17.08 11.76
C ALA A 153 -30.75 -17.42 13.24
N SER A 154 -30.29 -18.65 13.52
CA SER A 154 -29.86 -19.04 14.86
C SER A 154 -28.59 -18.32 15.29
N ASP A 155 -28.41 -18.10 16.59
CA ASP A 155 -27.19 -17.53 17.18
C ASP A 155 -26.06 -18.58 17.23
N THR A 156 -25.61 -19.01 16.06
CA THR A 156 -24.55 -20.02 15.87
C THR A 156 -23.53 -19.55 14.86
N GLU A 157 -22.30 -20.03 14.95
CA GLU A 157 -21.29 -19.73 13.93
C GLU A 157 -21.70 -20.25 12.54
N PRO A 158 -21.29 -19.56 11.45
CA PRO A 158 -21.52 -20.03 10.10
C PRO A 158 -20.94 -21.42 9.85
N LEU A 159 -21.71 -22.27 9.17
CA LEU A 159 -21.25 -23.53 8.58
C LEU A 159 -20.97 -23.37 7.07
N SER A 160 -21.02 -22.13 6.56
CA SER A 160 -20.79 -21.84 5.15
C SER A 160 -19.36 -22.20 4.74
N THR A 161 -19.19 -22.59 3.48
CA THR A 161 -17.90 -22.88 2.90
C THR A 161 -17.51 -21.81 1.89
N HIS A 162 -16.21 -21.57 1.78
CA HIS A 162 -15.68 -20.73 0.71
C HIS A 162 -15.98 -21.36 -0.65
N ARG A 163 -16.28 -20.52 -1.63
CA ARG A 163 -16.53 -20.95 -3.00
C ARG A 163 -15.29 -21.64 -3.58
N THR A 164 -15.49 -22.80 -4.20
CA THR A 164 -14.45 -23.46 -5.00
C THR A 164 -14.57 -22.98 -6.44
N CYS A 165 -13.51 -22.35 -6.95
CA CYS A 165 -13.43 -21.89 -8.33
C CYS A 165 -13.08 -23.07 -9.26
N THR A 166 -13.63 -23.10 -10.48
CA THR A 166 -13.37 -24.17 -11.46
C THR A 166 -12.98 -23.61 -12.81
N ASP A 167 -12.49 -24.46 -13.71
CA ASP A 167 -12.09 -24.09 -15.08
C ASP A 167 -13.22 -23.43 -15.88
N THR A 168 -14.46 -23.88 -15.67
CA THR A 168 -15.70 -23.43 -16.30
C THR A 168 -16.39 -22.30 -15.53
N ASP A 169 -16.04 -22.11 -14.27
CA ASP A 169 -16.63 -21.11 -13.39
C ASP A 169 -15.56 -20.47 -12.49
N LYS A 170 -14.75 -19.61 -13.12
CA LYS A 170 -13.60 -18.96 -12.48
C LYS A 170 -14.05 -17.88 -11.49
N CYS A 171 -13.25 -17.68 -10.44
CA CYS A 171 -13.44 -16.57 -9.53
C CYS A 171 -12.80 -15.28 -10.06
N LEU A 172 -13.39 -14.13 -9.78
CA LEU A 172 -12.83 -12.83 -10.13
C LEU A 172 -12.38 -12.09 -8.87
N VAL A 173 -11.12 -11.64 -8.86
CA VAL A 173 -10.52 -10.82 -7.80
C VAL A 173 -10.25 -9.42 -8.34
N VAL A 174 -10.71 -8.40 -7.64
CA VAL A 174 -10.48 -6.98 -8.00
C VAL A 174 -9.27 -6.43 -7.24
N ASN A 175 -8.56 -5.48 -7.86
CA ASN A 175 -7.41 -4.75 -7.29
C ASN A 175 -6.15 -5.60 -7.09
N CYS A 176 -5.89 -6.56 -7.98
CA CYS A 176 -4.62 -7.29 -7.95
C CYS A 176 -3.49 -6.49 -8.61
N PHE A 177 -2.29 -6.69 -8.07
CA PHE A 177 -1.05 -6.02 -8.45
C PHE A 177 -0.10 -6.96 -9.20
N PHE A 178 -0.65 -8.01 -9.82
CA PHE A 178 0.01 -8.98 -10.66
C PHE A 178 -1.00 -9.45 -11.72
N THR A 179 -0.52 -10.09 -12.79
CA THR A 179 -1.38 -10.40 -13.95
C THR A 179 -2.04 -11.78 -13.87
N TYR A 180 -1.38 -12.77 -13.29
CA TYR A 180 -1.86 -14.16 -13.29
C TYR A 180 -1.86 -14.76 -11.89
N TYR A 181 -2.95 -15.46 -11.57
CA TYR A 181 -2.95 -16.50 -10.56
C TYR A 181 -2.41 -17.81 -11.16
N PRO A 182 -1.89 -18.75 -10.35
CA PRO A 182 -1.61 -20.10 -10.80
C PRO A 182 -2.81 -20.70 -11.57
N GLN A 183 -2.55 -21.41 -12.66
CA GLN A 183 -3.61 -21.92 -13.54
C GLN A 183 -4.64 -22.81 -12.82
N ASN A 184 -4.17 -23.54 -11.80
CA ASN A 184 -4.98 -24.46 -11.00
C ASN A 184 -5.83 -23.76 -9.93
N ASP A 185 -5.63 -22.45 -9.72
CA ASP A 185 -6.45 -21.66 -8.79
C ASP A 185 -7.77 -21.21 -9.43
N PHE A 186 -7.90 -21.36 -10.76
CA PHE A 186 -9.09 -20.99 -11.53
C PHE A 186 -9.60 -19.57 -11.20
N THR A 187 -8.66 -18.65 -11.03
CA THR A 187 -8.93 -17.29 -10.57
C THR A 187 -8.45 -16.28 -11.61
N LEU A 188 -9.29 -15.31 -11.91
CA LEU A 188 -9.03 -14.19 -12.80
C LEU A 188 -8.69 -12.95 -11.96
N CYS A 189 -7.69 -12.22 -12.42
CA CYS A 189 -7.35 -10.93 -11.85
C CYS A 189 -7.97 -9.79 -12.67
N LEU A 190 -8.65 -8.87 -12.00
CA LEU A 190 -8.99 -7.55 -12.53
C LEU A 190 -8.16 -6.48 -11.81
N PRO A 191 -7.12 -5.94 -12.46
CA PRO A 191 -6.33 -4.88 -11.86
C PRO A 191 -7.09 -3.55 -11.83
N VAL A 192 -6.69 -2.67 -10.92
CA VAL A 192 -7.44 -1.43 -10.63
C VAL A 192 -7.41 -0.42 -11.79
N ASP A 193 -6.38 -0.43 -12.64
CA ASP A 193 -6.32 0.40 -13.86
C ASP A 193 -7.30 -0.04 -14.96
N LYS A 194 -7.96 -1.19 -14.77
CA LYS A 194 -9.03 -1.67 -15.66
C LYS A 194 -10.42 -1.28 -15.18
N LEU A 195 -10.58 -0.87 -13.92
CA LEU A 195 -11.79 -0.21 -13.47
C LEU A 195 -11.93 1.14 -14.16
N LYS A 196 -13.17 1.63 -14.23
CA LYS A 196 -13.49 2.95 -14.81
C LYS A 196 -14.16 3.81 -13.77
N HIS A 197 -13.80 5.08 -13.73
CA HIS A 197 -14.54 6.05 -12.93
C HIS A 197 -15.98 6.15 -13.43
N LYS A 198 -16.96 6.30 -12.54
CA LYS A 198 -18.38 6.27 -12.94
C LYS A 198 -18.78 7.48 -13.78
N SER A 199 -18.25 8.66 -13.44
CA SER A 199 -18.56 9.93 -14.12
C SER A 199 -17.67 10.15 -15.33
N ASP A 200 -18.25 10.61 -16.43
CA ASP A 200 -17.53 10.99 -17.66
C ASP A 200 -16.88 12.38 -17.57
N ASN A 201 -17.21 13.15 -16.52
CA ASN A 201 -16.74 14.54 -16.32
C ASN A 201 -15.43 14.64 -15.52
N ASP A 202 -14.93 13.54 -14.94
CA ASP A 202 -13.69 13.51 -14.15
C ASP A 202 -12.55 12.90 -14.97
N GLN A 203 -12.20 13.57 -16.07
CA GLN A 203 -11.14 13.14 -16.99
C GLN A 203 -9.75 13.45 -16.45
N ALA A 204 -8.74 12.71 -16.92
CA ALA A 204 -7.35 12.98 -16.57
C ALA A 204 -6.95 14.42 -16.97
N PRO A 205 -6.13 15.12 -16.14
CA PRO A 205 -5.56 16.41 -16.50
C PRO A 205 -4.80 16.32 -17.82
N LYS A 206 -4.95 17.33 -18.68
CA LYS A 206 -4.31 17.35 -20.00
C LYS A 206 -2.83 17.72 -19.87
N VAL A 207 -2.02 17.21 -20.80
CA VAL A 207 -0.66 17.69 -21.01
C VAL A 207 -0.73 19.11 -21.57
N ILE A 208 -0.12 20.06 -20.88
CA ILE A 208 -0.07 21.47 -21.30
C ILE A 208 1.37 21.84 -21.57
N GLN A 209 1.66 22.34 -22.78
CA GLN A 209 3.01 22.73 -23.17
C GLN A 209 3.56 23.80 -22.22
N GLY A 210 4.77 23.56 -21.69
CA GLY A 210 5.42 24.46 -20.73
C GLY A 210 4.88 24.40 -19.30
N LYS A 211 3.85 23.58 -19.03
CA LYS A 211 3.24 23.34 -17.71
C LYS A 211 3.07 21.85 -17.39
N PHE A 212 3.79 20.99 -18.10
CA PHE A 212 3.79 19.55 -17.88
C PHE A 212 5.15 19.12 -17.37
N THR A 213 5.16 18.38 -16.26
CA THR A 213 6.38 17.78 -15.70
C THR A 213 6.14 16.30 -15.43
N GLU A 214 7.13 15.47 -15.73
CA GLU A 214 7.12 14.04 -15.49
C GLU A 214 8.25 13.66 -14.52
N TYR A 215 7.92 12.85 -13.50
CA TYR A 215 8.87 12.33 -12.53
C TYR A 215 8.82 10.80 -12.50
N PHE A 216 9.99 10.16 -12.44
CA PHE A 216 10.12 8.73 -12.15
C PHE A 216 10.55 8.57 -10.70
N LEU A 217 9.80 7.79 -9.94
CA LEU A 217 9.98 7.60 -8.50
C LEU A 217 10.01 6.10 -8.19
N ASN A 218 11.20 5.55 -8.03
CA ASN A 218 11.43 4.15 -7.68
C ASN A 218 11.40 3.98 -6.16
N PHE A 219 10.36 3.30 -5.67
CA PHE A 219 10.16 2.91 -4.29
C PHE A 219 10.75 1.50 -4.13
N ALA A 220 11.93 1.41 -3.52
CA ALA A 220 12.70 0.17 -3.46
C ALA A 220 13.66 0.16 -2.26
N PHE A 221 14.33 -0.98 -2.09
CA PHE A 221 15.41 -1.22 -1.13
C PHE A 221 16.76 -1.40 -1.87
N PRO A 222 17.25 -0.40 -2.62
CA PRO A 222 18.49 -0.51 -3.38
C PRO A 222 19.68 -0.74 -2.45
N GLY A 223 20.75 -1.33 -2.98
CA GLY A 223 21.99 -1.54 -2.24
C GLY A 223 22.48 -2.98 -2.22
N LYS A 224 23.67 -3.15 -1.65
CA LYS A 224 24.26 -4.45 -1.34
C LYS A 224 24.24 -4.62 0.16
N SER A 225 25.25 -4.18 0.90
CA SER A 225 25.31 -4.35 2.38
C SER A 225 24.28 -3.54 3.18
N PHE A 226 23.80 -2.42 2.64
CA PHE A 226 22.82 -1.54 3.26
C PHE A 226 21.70 -1.28 2.25
N THR A 227 20.47 -1.68 2.61
CA THR A 227 19.31 -1.69 1.71
C THR A 227 18.11 -0.99 2.36
N PRO A 228 18.17 0.32 2.59
CA PRO A 228 17.10 1.03 3.26
C PRO A 228 15.89 1.20 2.34
N GLY A 229 14.70 1.32 2.94
CA GLY A 229 13.54 1.88 2.26
C GLY A 229 13.89 3.27 1.71
N SER A 230 13.68 3.48 0.41
CA SER A 230 14.09 4.71 -0.25
C SER A 230 13.22 5.05 -1.46
N VAL A 231 13.32 6.31 -1.90
CA VAL A 231 12.80 6.75 -3.20
C VAL A 231 13.96 7.25 -4.05
N ASN A 232 14.21 6.62 -5.21
CA ASN A 232 15.37 6.89 -6.05
C ASN A 232 16.71 6.83 -5.27
N GLY A 233 16.86 5.84 -4.38
CA GLY A 233 18.07 5.66 -3.56
C GLY A 233 18.25 6.69 -2.44
N ARG A 234 17.29 7.60 -2.25
CA ARG A 234 17.29 8.58 -1.17
C ARG A 234 16.49 8.01 0.00
N ARG A 235 17.19 7.63 1.07
CA ARG A 235 16.58 7.25 2.34
C ARG A 235 16.09 8.52 3.03
N PHE A 236 14.79 8.64 3.20
CA PHE A 236 14.19 9.81 3.81
C PHE A 236 14.53 9.91 5.29
N ILE A 237 14.91 11.12 5.72
CA ILE A 237 14.91 11.52 7.13
C ILE A 237 14.03 12.74 7.32
N SER A 238 13.21 12.68 8.38
CA SER A 238 12.33 13.77 8.74
C SER A 238 13.13 15.02 9.11
N PRO A 239 12.74 16.21 8.65
CA PRO A 239 13.40 17.45 9.07
C PRO A 239 13.15 17.68 10.57
N THR A 240 14.10 18.31 11.27
CA THR A 240 13.96 18.58 12.72
C THR A 240 12.97 19.72 12.99
N LYS A 241 12.64 20.49 11.95
CA LYS A 241 11.67 21.58 11.96
C LYS A 241 10.41 21.18 11.21
N ILE A 242 9.27 21.75 11.63
CA ILE A 242 8.00 21.59 10.92
C ILE A 242 8.16 22.13 9.49
N ALA A 243 8.12 21.24 8.50
CA ALA A 243 8.38 21.59 7.10
C ALA A 243 7.39 22.61 6.54
N LEU A 244 6.13 22.62 7.00
CA LEU A 244 5.14 23.64 6.63
C LEU A 244 5.49 25.05 7.16
N ALA A 245 6.10 25.13 8.35
CA ALA A 245 6.46 26.40 8.97
C ALA A 245 7.82 26.93 8.48
N ASN A 246 8.74 26.03 8.10
CA ASN A 246 10.09 26.36 7.67
C ASN A 246 10.49 25.62 6.37
N PRO A 247 9.71 25.72 5.29
CA PRO A 247 9.91 24.91 4.07
C PRO A 247 11.23 25.20 3.33
N LYS A 248 11.87 26.35 3.56
CA LYS A 248 13.17 26.72 2.98
C LYS A 248 14.37 26.29 3.81
N ASP A 249 14.13 25.86 5.05
CA ASP A 249 15.17 25.69 6.06
C ASP A 249 15.14 24.25 6.58
N MET A 250 15.19 23.30 5.63
CA MET A 250 15.24 21.87 5.93
C MET A 250 16.67 21.49 6.28
N ASP A 251 16.85 20.82 7.43
CA ASP A 251 18.17 20.62 8.03
C ASP A 251 19.04 19.60 7.28
N TYR A 252 18.50 18.88 6.28
CA TYR A 252 19.19 17.83 5.53
C TYR A 252 18.77 17.75 4.05
N PRO A 253 19.00 18.78 3.21
CA PRO A 253 18.70 18.68 1.79
C PRO A 253 19.54 17.58 1.12
N CYS A 254 18.99 16.90 0.11
CA CYS A 254 19.75 15.90 -0.63
C CYS A 254 20.87 16.54 -1.45
N ASP A 255 22.10 16.07 -1.24
CA ASP A 255 23.24 16.42 -2.08
C ASP A 255 23.30 15.48 -3.30
N ASN A 256 23.13 16.04 -4.49
CA ASN A 256 23.18 15.27 -5.74
C ASN A 256 24.57 14.69 -6.05
N THR A 257 25.64 15.14 -5.38
CA THR A 257 26.96 14.52 -5.51
C THR A 257 27.07 13.21 -4.71
N GLU A 258 26.25 13.08 -3.66
CA GLU A 258 26.15 11.90 -2.79
C GLU A 258 25.02 10.96 -3.23
N CYS A 259 23.99 11.49 -3.90
CA CYS A 259 22.86 10.75 -4.44
C CYS A 259 22.98 10.59 -5.97
N ASP A 260 23.34 9.40 -6.44
CA ASP A 260 23.60 9.10 -7.86
C ASP A 260 22.85 7.84 -8.32
N GLU A 261 22.91 7.52 -9.63
CA GLU A 261 22.17 6.41 -10.26
C GLU A 261 22.38 5.06 -9.56
N GLN A 262 23.58 4.84 -8.98
CA GLN A 262 23.99 3.62 -8.27
C GLN A 262 24.51 3.90 -6.85
N LYS A 263 24.05 4.99 -6.22
CA LYS A 263 24.39 5.33 -4.82
C LYS A 263 23.15 5.48 -3.96
N ILE A 264 23.35 5.30 -2.66
CA ILE A 264 22.33 5.50 -1.63
C ILE A 264 22.81 6.64 -0.74
N CYS A 265 21.91 7.57 -0.44
CA CYS A 265 22.18 8.70 0.44
C CYS A 265 21.02 8.86 1.44
N THR A 266 21.27 9.55 2.54
CA THR A 266 20.26 9.82 3.58
C THR A 266 20.00 11.31 3.64
N CYS A 267 18.77 11.73 3.36
CA CYS A 267 18.41 13.14 3.27
C CYS A 267 16.88 13.35 3.29
N THR A 268 16.45 14.58 3.52
CA THR A 268 15.04 14.99 3.38
C THR A 268 14.73 15.25 1.91
N TYR A 269 14.38 14.20 1.16
CA TYR A 269 14.07 14.30 -0.27
C TYR A 269 12.76 15.06 -0.50
N SER A 270 12.84 16.15 -1.28
CA SER A 270 11.67 16.96 -1.64
C SER A 270 11.57 17.23 -3.14
N LEU A 271 10.36 17.11 -3.67
CA LEU A 271 9.97 17.56 -5.02
C LEU A 271 9.29 18.91 -4.93
N ASN A 272 9.70 19.85 -5.78
CA ASN A 272 9.07 21.17 -5.85
C ASN A 272 8.10 21.22 -7.03
N LEU A 273 6.81 21.46 -6.75
CA LEU A 273 5.78 21.58 -7.78
C LEU A 273 5.36 23.04 -7.96
N LYS A 274 5.15 23.47 -9.20
CA LYS A 274 4.66 24.82 -9.52
C LYS A 274 3.15 24.83 -9.59
N HIS A 275 2.54 25.91 -9.10
CA HIS A 275 1.09 26.03 -9.05
C HIS A 275 0.43 25.92 -10.44
N GLY A 276 -0.56 25.05 -10.55
CA GLY A 276 -1.35 24.80 -11.75
C GLY A 276 -0.64 23.98 -12.83
N ASP A 277 0.55 23.46 -12.58
CA ASP A 277 1.20 22.52 -13.49
C ASP A 277 0.49 21.16 -13.47
N THR A 278 0.42 20.51 -14.62
CA THR A 278 0.05 19.10 -14.73
C THR A 278 1.28 18.27 -14.42
N VAL A 279 1.22 17.45 -13.37
CA VAL A 279 2.34 16.63 -12.92
C VAL A 279 2.02 15.17 -13.14
N GLN A 280 2.83 14.49 -13.93
CA GLN A 280 2.79 13.04 -14.11
C GLN A 280 3.87 12.40 -13.25
N MET A 281 3.49 11.39 -12.46
CA MET A 281 4.44 10.62 -11.66
C MET A 281 4.34 9.15 -12.04
N VAL A 282 5.49 8.57 -12.38
CA VAL A 282 5.65 7.15 -12.67
C VAL A 282 6.24 6.50 -11.43
N PHE A 283 5.39 5.83 -10.65
CA PHE A 283 5.84 5.09 -9.48
C PHE A 283 6.38 3.74 -9.92
N LEU A 284 7.59 3.39 -9.48
CA LEU A 284 8.30 2.17 -9.86
C LEU A 284 8.61 1.33 -8.62
N ASN A 285 8.78 0.04 -8.82
CA ASN A 285 9.42 -0.87 -7.88
C ASN A 285 10.31 -1.83 -8.69
N MET A 286 11.50 -1.36 -9.05
CA MET A 286 12.37 -2.01 -10.04
C MET A 286 13.84 -2.02 -9.60
N GLY A 287 14.67 -2.75 -10.34
CA GLY A 287 16.10 -2.86 -10.10
C GLY A 287 16.47 -3.95 -9.11
N SER A 288 17.74 -3.97 -8.69
CA SER A 288 18.26 -4.97 -7.75
C SER A 288 17.65 -4.86 -6.35
N GLY A 289 17.08 -3.69 -6.01
CA GLY A 289 16.43 -3.42 -4.73
C GLY A 289 14.92 -3.62 -4.73
N LYS A 290 14.32 -4.11 -5.82
CA LYS A 290 12.86 -4.30 -5.88
C LYS A 290 12.41 -5.22 -4.73
N GLY A 291 11.45 -4.73 -3.96
CA GLY A 291 10.80 -5.50 -2.91
C GLY A 291 9.49 -6.10 -3.40
N TRP A 292 8.70 -6.69 -2.50
CA TRP A 292 7.28 -6.87 -2.77
C TRP A 292 6.60 -5.50 -3.01
N ALA A 293 5.43 -5.53 -3.63
CA ALA A 293 4.63 -4.38 -3.99
C ALA A 293 4.41 -3.40 -2.83
N HIS A 294 4.41 -2.11 -3.14
CA HIS A 294 4.36 -1.03 -2.15
C HIS A 294 3.10 -0.18 -2.35
N PRO A 295 2.20 -0.08 -1.35
CA PRO A 295 1.08 0.85 -1.42
C PRO A 295 1.61 2.27 -1.22
N ILE A 296 1.61 3.10 -2.25
CA ILE A 296 2.09 4.47 -2.18
C ILE A 296 0.92 5.40 -1.93
N HIS A 297 0.98 6.13 -0.82
CA HIS A 297 -0.01 7.11 -0.41
C HIS A 297 0.51 8.54 -0.60
N MET A 298 -0.34 9.43 -1.10
CA MET A 298 -0.01 10.84 -1.30
C MET A 298 -0.96 11.73 -0.50
N HIS A 299 -0.42 12.55 0.39
CA HIS A 299 -1.18 13.55 1.13
C HIS A 299 -1.56 14.74 0.24
N GLY A 300 -2.61 15.46 0.63
CA GLY A 300 -3.04 16.71 -0.01
C GLY A 300 -3.63 16.56 -1.41
N HIS A 301 -3.55 15.36 -1.99
CA HIS A 301 -3.96 15.08 -3.36
C HIS A 301 -4.70 13.77 -3.45
N THR A 302 -5.45 13.69 -4.53
CA THR A 302 -5.86 12.42 -5.14
C THR A 302 -5.30 12.46 -6.55
N PHE A 303 -4.92 11.30 -7.09
CA PHE A 303 -4.31 11.17 -8.40
C PHE A 303 -5.12 10.27 -9.31
N TYR A 304 -5.07 10.56 -10.59
CA TYR A 304 -5.65 9.73 -11.64
C TYR A 304 -4.68 8.60 -11.98
N VAL A 305 -5.11 7.35 -11.85
CA VAL A 305 -4.32 6.17 -12.26
C VAL A 305 -4.59 5.92 -13.74
N LEU A 306 -3.61 6.23 -14.57
CA LEU A 306 -3.78 6.23 -16.03
C LEU A 306 -3.41 4.89 -16.66
N LYS A 307 -2.44 4.18 -16.09
CA LYS A 307 -1.94 2.90 -16.58
C LYS A 307 -1.12 2.20 -15.50
N MET A 308 -1.23 0.88 -15.43
CA MET A 308 -0.28 0.05 -14.70
C MET A 308 0.47 -0.85 -15.68
N GLY A 309 1.79 -0.89 -15.53
CA GLY A 309 2.67 -1.80 -16.26
C GLY A 309 3.18 -2.87 -15.32
N TYR A 310 2.95 -4.13 -15.66
CA TYR A 310 3.31 -5.25 -14.80
C TYR A 310 4.61 -5.91 -15.25
N ALA A 311 5.23 -6.66 -14.33
CA ALA A 311 6.34 -7.52 -14.64
C ALA A 311 5.97 -8.60 -15.69
N GLN A 312 6.97 -9.30 -16.19
CA GLN A 312 6.76 -10.50 -17.00
C GLN A 312 6.50 -11.67 -16.07
N TYR A 313 5.43 -12.42 -16.31
CA TYR A 313 5.04 -13.57 -15.49
C TYR A 313 4.93 -14.84 -16.33
N ASP A 314 5.20 -15.99 -15.71
CA ASP A 314 4.78 -17.29 -16.22
C ASP A 314 3.27 -17.42 -16.04
N ASN A 315 2.53 -17.64 -17.14
CA ASN A 315 1.06 -17.67 -17.11
C ASN A 315 0.46 -18.95 -16.51
N ARG A 316 1.29 -19.97 -16.25
CA ARG A 316 0.88 -21.23 -15.62
C ARG A 316 1.13 -21.19 -14.13
N THR A 317 2.30 -20.72 -13.69
CA THR A 317 2.65 -20.67 -12.26
C THR A 317 2.23 -19.37 -11.60
N GLY A 318 2.07 -18.28 -12.36
CA GLY A 318 1.86 -16.93 -11.83
C GLY A 318 3.14 -16.26 -11.34
N GLU A 319 4.29 -16.93 -11.40
CA GLU A 319 5.55 -16.41 -10.89
C GLU A 319 6.15 -15.35 -11.81
N MET A 320 6.79 -14.34 -11.22
CA MET A 320 7.52 -13.32 -11.95
C MET A 320 8.80 -13.91 -12.56
N ILE A 321 8.96 -13.78 -13.88
CA ILE A 321 10.13 -14.27 -14.65
C ILE A 321 11.05 -13.13 -15.12
N GLY A 322 10.62 -11.88 -15.00
CA GLY A 322 11.43 -10.72 -15.37
C GLY A 322 10.70 -9.41 -15.14
N GLU A 323 11.44 -8.31 -15.08
CA GLU A 323 10.84 -6.98 -14.93
C GLU A 323 10.17 -6.49 -16.22
N ASN A 324 9.28 -5.52 -16.08
CA ASN A 324 8.71 -4.78 -17.19
C ASN A 324 9.82 -4.18 -18.09
N LYS A 325 9.54 -4.08 -19.40
CA LYS A 325 10.50 -3.64 -20.43
C LYS A 325 10.32 -2.18 -20.86
N ASP A 326 9.25 -1.53 -20.42
CA ASP A 326 8.94 -0.14 -20.77
C ASP A 326 9.86 0.85 -20.07
N ILE A 327 10.54 0.42 -18.99
CA ILE A 327 11.43 1.25 -18.18
C ILE A 327 12.90 0.91 -18.45
N ASP A 328 13.67 1.95 -18.74
CA ASP A 328 15.13 1.94 -18.72
C ASP A 328 15.60 2.51 -17.38
N CYS A 329 16.24 1.64 -16.58
CA CYS A 329 16.71 1.97 -15.24
C CYS A 329 18.02 2.76 -15.21
N ARG A 330 18.64 3.04 -16.38
CA ARG A 330 19.97 3.64 -16.52
C ARG A 330 20.99 3.03 -15.53
N GLY A 331 22.12 3.68 -15.28
CA GLY A 331 23.09 3.23 -14.28
C GLY A 331 24.47 2.81 -14.79
N GLY A 332 24.69 2.74 -16.11
CA GLY A 332 25.97 2.29 -16.68
C GLY A 332 26.38 0.85 -16.28
N VAL A 333 25.48 0.09 -15.65
CA VAL A 333 25.68 -1.28 -15.15
C VAL A 333 24.65 -2.22 -15.78
N ALA A 334 24.87 -3.53 -15.64
CA ALA A 334 23.91 -4.52 -16.09
C ALA A 334 22.55 -4.35 -15.38
N LYS A 335 21.44 -4.65 -16.08
CA LYS A 335 20.07 -4.41 -15.56
C LYS A 335 19.81 -5.09 -14.21
N ASN A 336 20.38 -6.27 -13.97
CA ASN A 336 20.27 -7.01 -12.72
C ASN A 336 21.06 -6.38 -11.55
N GLU A 337 21.99 -5.48 -11.83
CA GLU A 337 22.79 -4.75 -10.84
C GLU A 337 22.30 -3.32 -10.63
N SER A 338 21.52 -2.77 -11.57
CA SER A 338 21.03 -1.39 -11.47
C SER A 338 20.07 -1.20 -10.31
N PHE A 339 20.28 -0.16 -9.52
CA PHE A 339 19.36 0.29 -8.48
C PHE A 339 18.10 0.98 -9.03
N CYS A 340 18.09 1.32 -10.32
CA CYS A 340 16.98 2.03 -10.96
C CYS A 340 16.64 3.37 -10.29
N ASN A 341 17.65 4.05 -9.72
CA ASN A 341 17.45 5.35 -9.06
C ASN A 341 17.20 6.49 -10.05
N ASP A 342 17.57 6.32 -11.33
CA ASP A 342 17.41 7.31 -12.38
C ASP A 342 16.74 6.69 -13.61
N ALA A 343 15.46 6.36 -13.48
CA ALA A 343 14.71 5.71 -14.54
C ALA A 343 14.25 6.68 -15.64
N THR A 344 13.91 6.12 -16.80
CA THR A 344 13.21 6.79 -17.91
C THR A 344 12.42 5.76 -18.72
N TRP A 345 11.62 6.20 -19.69
CA TRP A 345 10.99 5.31 -20.67
C TRP A 345 12.05 4.70 -21.60
N SER A 346 12.03 3.37 -21.76
CA SER A 346 12.84 2.64 -22.76
C SER A 346 12.56 3.14 -24.18
N ASN A 347 11.31 3.53 -24.45
CA ASN A 347 10.93 4.19 -25.70
C ASN A 347 10.94 5.70 -25.50
N SER A 348 11.97 6.37 -26.05
CA SER A 348 12.15 7.82 -25.94
C SER A 348 11.01 8.64 -26.54
N SER A 349 10.14 8.06 -27.37
CA SER A 349 8.94 8.74 -27.88
C SER A 349 7.81 8.89 -26.86
N TRP A 350 7.84 8.15 -25.73
CA TRP A 350 6.76 8.16 -24.72
C TRP A 350 6.83 9.33 -23.74
N VAL A 351 7.88 10.15 -23.82
CA VAL A 351 8.00 11.39 -23.05
C VAL A 351 6.86 12.35 -23.33
N ASN A 352 6.66 13.32 -22.43
CA ASN A 352 5.60 14.35 -22.55
C ASN A 352 4.18 13.74 -22.61
N GLY A 353 3.95 12.63 -21.93
CA GLY A 353 2.64 11.98 -21.83
C GLY A 353 2.22 11.18 -23.06
N ASN A 354 3.14 10.89 -23.99
CA ASN A 354 2.89 10.11 -25.21
C ASN A 354 2.96 8.59 -24.98
N ILE A 355 2.62 8.14 -23.78
CA ILE A 355 2.61 6.72 -23.42
C ILE A 355 1.38 6.07 -24.08
N PRO A 356 1.51 4.90 -24.72
CA PRO A 356 0.38 4.21 -25.32
C PRO A 356 -0.57 3.70 -24.24
N ASP A 357 -1.85 3.61 -24.60
CA ASP A 357 -2.92 3.00 -23.81
C ASP A 357 -3.16 3.65 -22.42
N LEU A 358 -2.85 4.94 -22.26
CA LEU A 358 -3.30 5.69 -21.09
C LEU A 358 -4.83 5.80 -21.11
N GLU A 359 -5.46 5.46 -20.00
CA GLU A 359 -6.88 5.75 -19.78
C GLU A 359 -7.03 7.23 -19.37
N LEU A 360 -7.37 8.09 -20.33
CA LEU A 360 -7.52 9.54 -20.10
C LEU A 360 -8.97 9.98 -19.93
N LYS A 361 -9.95 9.14 -20.28
CA LYS A 361 -11.37 9.50 -20.29
C LYS A 361 -12.04 9.16 -18.97
N LYS A 362 -11.84 7.95 -18.46
CA LYS A 362 -12.45 7.47 -17.21
C LYS A 362 -11.44 6.77 -16.28
N PRO A 363 -10.26 7.34 -16.03
CA PRO A 363 -9.30 6.75 -15.10
C PRO A 363 -9.88 6.73 -13.68
N VAL A 364 -9.56 5.68 -12.92
CA VAL A 364 -9.86 5.68 -11.49
C VAL A 364 -9.03 6.74 -10.77
N ARG A 365 -9.64 7.36 -9.76
CA ARG A 365 -9.02 8.37 -8.92
C ARG A 365 -8.82 7.81 -7.51
N LYS A 366 -7.61 7.92 -7.00
CA LYS A 366 -7.15 7.26 -5.77
C LYS A 366 -6.20 8.19 -5.01
N ASP A 367 -6.00 7.94 -3.73
CA ASP A 367 -4.90 8.58 -2.96
C ASP A 367 -3.85 7.56 -2.51
N THR A 368 -4.16 6.27 -2.66
CA THR A 368 -3.25 5.18 -2.33
C THR A 368 -3.28 4.15 -3.45
N ILE A 369 -2.11 3.77 -3.97
CA ILE A 369 -2.02 2.79 -5.07
C ILE A 369 -0.88 1.81 -4.85
N ILE A 370 -1.16 0.53 -5.06
CA ILE A 370 -0.18 -0.55 -4.96
C ILE A 370 0.73 -0.54 -6.21
N VAL A 371 2.03 -0.33 -6.00
CA VAL A 371 3.05 -0.35 -7.06
C VAL A 371 3.61 -1.76 -7.18
N PRO A 372 3.40 -2.47 -8.31
CA PRO A 372 3.75 -3.87 -8.46
C PRO A 372 5.27 -4.08 -8.50
N SER A 373 5.76 -5.17 -7.91
CA SER A 373 7.18 -5.55 -8.03
C SER A 373 7.56 -5.78 -9.49
N GLY A 374 8.70 -5.24 -9.90
CA GLY A 374 9.19 -5.31 -11.27
C GLY A 374 8.33 -4.53 -12.28
N GLY A 375 7.44 -3.64 -11.83
CA GLY A 375 6.51 -2.89 -12.66
C GLY A 375 6.38 -1.43 -12.24
N TYR A 376 5.33 -0.78 -12.75
CA TYR A 376 5.10 0.65 -12.57
C TYR A 376 3.61 1.04 -12.56
N VAL A 377 3.35 2.24 -12.05
CA VAL A 377 2.04 2.92 -12.10
C VAL A 377 2.25 4.33 -12.66
N VAL A 378 1.50 4.69 -13.71
CA VAL A 378 1.45 6.07 -14.24
C VAL A 378 0.30 6.80 -13.57
N THR A 379 0.63 7.86 -12.84
CA THR A 379 -0.35 8.72 -12.16
C THR A 379 -0.26 10.15 -12.65
N ARG A 380 -1.33 10.93 -12.48
CA ARG A 380 -1.34 12.35 -12.82
C ARG A 380 -2.13 13.16 -11.80
N ILE A 381 -1.64 14.36 -11.49
CA ILE A 381 -2.30 15.37 -10.65
C ILE A 381 -2.24 16.74 -11.32
N VAL A 382 -3.02 17.69 -10.80
CA VAL A 382 -2.77 19.13 -10.98
C VAL A 382 -2.18 19.62 -9.67
N ALA A 383 -1.10 20.41 -9.74
CA ALA A 383 -0.53 21.06 -8.55
C ALA A 383 -1.38 22.28 -8.14
N ASP A 384 -2.58 22.03 -7.61
CA ASP A 384 -3.57 23.04 -7.22
C ASP A 384 -3.76 23.23 -5.71
N ASN A 385 -2.98 22.56 -4.87
CA ASN A 385 -3.08 22.59 -3.41
C ASN A 385 -1.77 23.06 -2.73
N PRO A 386 -1.53 24.38 -2.61
CA PRO A 386 -0.32 24.91 -2.00
C PRO A 386 -0.08 24.38 -0.58
N GLY A 387 1.02 23.66 -0.39
CA GLY A 387 1.37 23.07 0.90
C GLY A 387 2.63 22.23 0.87
N VAL A 388 2.89 21.56 1.99
CA VAL A 388 3.96 20.57 2.13
C VAL A 388 3.31 19.23 2.43
N TRP A 389 3.33 18.34 1.43
CA TRP A 389 2.60 17.08 1.47
C TRP A 389 3.56 15.90 1.56
N PHE A 390 3.22 14.93 2.40
CA PHE A 390 4.00 13.71 2.52
C PHE A 390 3.54 12.70 1.46
N MET A 391 4.49 12.00 0.84
CA MET A 391 4.19 10.87 -0.03
C MET A 391 5.11 9.72 0.35
N HIS A 392 4.54 8.56 0.65
CA HIS A 392 5.28 7.46 1.26
C HIS A 392 4.64 6.11 0.97
N CYS A 393 5.42 5.05 1.20
CA CYS A 393 4.85 3.71 1.29
C CYS A 393 3.99 3.59 2.57
N HIS A 394 2.75 3.14 2.43
CA HIS A 394 1.80 2.98 3.53
C HIS A 394 1.98 1.65 4.29
N ILE A 395 3.02 0.88 3.97
CA ILE A 395 3.58 -0.11 4.89
C ILE A 395 4.43 0.65 5.91
N GLU A 396 4.00 0.65 7.17
CA GLU A 396 4.54 1.48 8.25
C GLU A 396 6.06 1.32 8.39
N LEU A 397 6.54 0.07 8.35
CA LEU A 397 7.97 -0.23 8.48
C LEU A 397 8.80 0.33 7.33
N HIS A 398 8.25 0.38 6.12
CA HIS A 398 8.96 0.89 4.95
C HIS A 398 9.03 2.42 4.99
N ALA A 399 7.93 3.10 5.36
CA ALA A 399 7.93 4.54 5.59
C ALA A 399 8.92 4.92 6.69
N ASN A 400 8.88 4.22 7.82
CA ASN A 400 9.77 4.46 8.95
C ASN A 400 11.25 4.22 8.62
N ASP A 401 11.55 3.29 7.70
CA ASP A 401 12.93 3.05 7.25
C ASP A 401 13.44 4.10 6.23
N GLY A 402 12.53 4.91 5.66
CA GLY A 402 12.86 6.04 4.80
C GLY A 402 12.25 6.02 3.39
N MET A 403 11.29 5.12 3.11
CA MET A 403 10.60 5.05 1.81
C MET A 403 9.53 6.14 1.68
N ALA A 404 9.98 7.39 1.64
CA ALA A 404 9.13 8.58 1.63
C ALA A 404 9.78 9.78 0.93
N ILE A 405 8.97 10.76 0.58
CA ILE A 405 9.39 12.09 0.10
C ILE A 405 8.42 13.17 0.59
N ILE A 406 8.86 14.42 0.45
CA ILE A 406 8.03 15.61 0.64
C ILE A 406 7.71 16.24 -0.73
N ILE A 407 6.45 16.54 -0.99
CA ILE A 407 6.01 17.40 -2.08
C ILE A 407 5.88 18.82 -1.53
N ASN A 408 6.82 19.69 -1.90
CA ASN A 408 6.75 21.13 -1.63
C ASN A 408 6.05 21.83 -2.79
N GLU A 409 4.75 22.04 -2.64
CA GLU A 409 3.91 22.53 -3.71
C GLU A 409 3.61 24.00 -3.57
N SER A 410 3.89 24.76 -4.63
CA SER A 410 3.48 26.16 -4.73
C SER A 410 3.91 26.99 -3.52
N HIS A 411 5.16 26.86 -3.07
CA HIS A 411 5.69 27.52 -1.88
C HIS A 411 5.28 28.99 -1.73
N ALA A 412 5.33 29.76 -2.82
CA ALA A 412 4.96 31.18 -2.81
C ALA A 412 3.49 31.44 -2.40
N ASN A 413 2.64 30.41 -2.48
CA ASN A 413 1.21 30.45 -2.20
C ASN A 413 0.86 29.71 -0.89
N HIS A 414 1.85 29.27 -0.11
CA HIS A 414 1.59 28.58 1.16
C HIS A 414 0.82 29.50 2.13
N PRO A 415 -0.24 29.00 2.78
CA PRO A 415 -0.93 29.78 3.80
C PRO A 415 0.00 30.01 4.99
N SER A 416 -0.08 31.21 5.57
CA SER A 416 0.63 31.46 6.84
C SER A 416 0.01 30.61 7.95
N PRO A 417 0.83 29.97 8.81
CA PRO A 417 0.30 29.27 9.98
C PRO A 417 -0.57 30.20 10.85
N PRO A 418 -1.63 29.69 11.50
CA PRO A 418 -2.43 30.47 12.45
C PRO A 418 -1.56 31.15 13.52
N GLN A 419 -1.99 32.31 14.04
CA GLN A 419 -1.19 33.15 14.96
C GLN A 419 -0.66 32.40 16.20
N ASN A 420 -1.40 31.39 16.68
CA ASN A 420 -1.05 30.58 17.84
C ASN A 420 -0.72 29.12 17.48
N PHE A 421 -0.33 28.85 16.22
CA PHE A 421 0.07 27.51 15.81
C PHE A 421 1.31 27.09 16.60
N PRO A 422 1.29 25.93 17.30
CA PRO A 422 2.43 25.47 18.07
C PRO A 422 3.68 25.39 17.19
N ARG A 423 4.76 26.05 17.63
CA ARG A 423 6.06 25.98 16.97
C ARG A 423 6.96 25.12 17.85
N CYS A 424 7.37 23.98 17.34
CA CYS A 424 8.52 23.28 17.89
C CYS A 424 9.80 23.93 17.33
N HIS A 425 10.82 24.10 18.16
CA HIS A 425 12.18 24.33 17.67
C HIS A 425 12.72 23.02 17.05
N SER A 426 13.96 23.04 16.55
CA SER A 426 14.63 21.81 16.10
C SER A 426 14.55 20.74 17.18
N PHE A 427 13.79 19.67 16.92
CA PHE A 427 13.80 18.48 17.74
C PHE A 427 14.96 17.63 17.25
N GLN A 428 16.14 17.83 17.85
CA GLN A 428 17.24 16.88 17.68
C GLN A 428 16.88 15.63 18.46
N GLU A 429 16.95 14.45 17.83
CA GLU A 429 16.90 13.19 18.57
C GLU A 429 17.95 13.27 19.70
N TYR A 430 17.53 12.89 20.90
CA TYR A 430 18.34 12.95 22.11
C TYR A 430 19.72 12.33 21.84
N ASP A 431 20.78 13.13 21.97
CA ASP A 431 22.16 12.68 21.81
C ASP A 431 22.42 11.56 22.84
N SER A 432 22.74 10.37 22.35
CA SER A 432 22.99 9.17 23.16
C SER A 432 24.25 9.30 24.05
N THR A 433 24.95 10.43 23.99
CA THR A 433 26.13 10.73 24.81
C THR A 433 25.83 11.42 26.15
N ILE A 434 24.59 11.84 26.43
CA ILE A 434 24.22 12.42 27.74
C ILE A 434 23.83 11.31 28.72
N THR A 435 24.83 10.59 29.23
CA THR A 435 24.74 9.71 30.40
C THR A 435 24.94 10.49 31.69
N GLN A 436 23.97 11.33 32.07
CA GLN A 436 23.80 11.71 33.48
C GLN A 436 22.32 11.86 33.80
N ARG A 437 21.69 10.75 34.22
CA ARG A 437 20.52 10.85 35.10
C ARG A 437 21.03 11.01 36.54
N PRO A 438 20.39 11.84 37.37
CA PRO A 438 20.58 11.78 38.82
C PRO A 438 20.20 10.37 39.28
N GLU A 439 21.05 9.78 40.11
CA GLU A 439 20.77 8.55 40.84
C GLU A 439 19.54 8.76 41.71
N ASP A 440 18.42 8.13 41.35
CA ASP A 440 17.37 7.77 42.29
C ASP A 440 16.76 6.44 41.82
N ASP A 441 16.65 5.53 42.79
CA ASP A 441 16.57 4.08 42.69
C ASP A 441 15.34 3.50 41.95
N ASP A 442 15.52 2.24 41.49
CA ASP A 442 14.52 1.25 41.08
C ASP A 442 13.83 1.37 39.71
N LEU A 443 14.61 1.40 38.62
CA LEU A 443 14.12 0.94 37.31
C LEU A 443 15.15 0.05 36.59
N PHE A 444 14.73 -1.18 36.31
CA PHE A 444 15.46 -2.23 35.59
C PHE A 444 16.26 -1.71 34.38
N GLU A 445 17.54 -2.11 34.30
CA GLU A 445 18.38 -1.93 33.11
C GLU A 445 17.73 -2.56 31.87
N ILE A 446 17.32 -1.73 30.92
CA ILE A 446 17.00 -2.16 29.56
C ILE A 446 18.29 -2.05 28.74
N ASN A 447 19.10 -3.11 28.77
CA ASN A 447 20.07 -3.33 27.71
C ASN A 447 19.30 -3.48 26.39
N ALA A 448 19.71 -2.72 25.37
CA ALA A 448 19.04 -2.53 24.10
C ALA A 448 18.76 -3.84 23.34
N PHE A 449 17.65 -4.49 23.69
CA PHE A 449 16.90 -5.38 22.83
C PHE A 449 15.64 -4.63 22.42
N TYR A 450 15.51 -4.30 21.14
CA TYR A 450 14.25 -3.84 20.57
C TYR A 450 13.23 -4.98 20.62
N VAL A 451 12.57 -5.13 21.76
CA VAL A 451 11.30 -5.86 21.86
C VAL A 451 10.21 -4.83 21.59
N MET A 452 9.80 -4.72 20.32
CA MET A 452 8.57 -4.00 19.98
C MET A 452 7.37 -4.72 20.62
N LYS A 453 6.99 -4.31 21.83
CA LYS A 453 5.61 -4.50 22.31
C LYS A 453 4.78 -3.35 21.76
N VAL A 454 4.24 -3.55 20.56
CA VAL A 454 3.24 -2.65 19.99
C VAL A 454 1.94 -2.82 20.78
N ILE A 455 1.61 -1.85 21.63
CA ILE A 455 0.28 -1.69 22.21
C ILE A 455 -0.35 -0.49 21.52
N PHE A 456 -1.32 -0.72 20.64
CA PHE A 456 -2.11 0.36 20.04
C PHE A 456 -3.26 0.75 20.98
N VAL A 457 -3.39 2.06 21.20
CA VAL A 457 -4.46 2.71 21.96
C VAL A 457 -5.73 2.78 21.12
N ILE A 458 -6.86 2.47 21.75
CA ILE A 458 -8.22 2.44 21.18
C ILE A 458 -8.69 3.87 20.88
N ILE A 459 -9.11 4.13 19.64
CA ILE A 459 -9.98 5.26 19.29
C ILE A 459 -11.39 4.71 19.04
N ILE A 460 -12.34 5.12 19.87
CA ILE A 460 -13.76 4.79 19.72
C ILE A 460 -14.35 5.72 18.64
N HIS A 461 -14.93 5.14 17.60
CA HIS A 461 -15.83 5.85 16.69
C HIS A 461 -17.14 5.06 16.56
N VAL A 462 -18.24 5.69 16.93
CA VAL A 462 -19.61 5.18 16.77
C VAL A 462 -20.11 5.68 15.42
N ASN A 463 -20.52 4.77 14.52
CA ASN A 463 -21.29 5.14 13.33
C ASN A 463 -22.53 4.25 13.20
N LEU A 464 -23.69 4.91 13.10
CA LEU A 464 -24.99 4.31 12.82
C LEU A 464 -25.11 3.96 11.33
N LEU A 465 -25.59 2.76 11.04
CA LEU A 465 -26.02 2.33 9.72
C LEU A 465 -27.41 2.91 9.42
N LEU A 466 -27.57 3.60 8.28
CA LEU A 466 -28.88 3.97 7.74
C LEU A 466 -29.14 3.18 6.44
N PRO A 467 -30.33 2.59 6.28
CA PRO A 467 -30.74 1.98 5.02
C PRO A 467 -30.98 3.05 3.96
N LEU A 468 -30.57 2.77 2.71
CA LEU A 468 -31.00 3.51 1.54
C LEU A 468 -32.33 2.90 1.07
N ASN A 469 -33.38 3.73 1.00
CA ASN A 469 -34.68 3.38 0.41
C ASN A 469 -34.58 3.21 -1.11
#